data_AF-A0A2E1UVD0-F1
#
_entry.id   AF-A0A2E1UVD0-F1
#
_cell.length_a   1.000
_cell.length_b   1.000
_cell.length_c   1.000
_cell.angle_alpha   90.00
_cell.angle_beta   90.00
_cell.angle_gamma   90.00
#
_symmetry.space_group_name_H-M   'P 1'
#
loop_
_entity.id
_entity.type
_entity.pdbx_description
1 polymer ?
#
loop_
_entity_poly.entity_id
_entity_poly.type
_entity_poly.pdbx_seq_one_letter_code
_entity_poly.pdbx_strand_id
1 'polypeptide(L)'
;MEAFKLIADLGFSIAAVIGGGFFIIMLLKYILNSVVNSAKTLNGMISALDNRVKTMNNEIVRLDALICHTLGVKPDVRRISAADGKEDARKD
;
A
#
# COMPACT_ATOMS: atom_id res chain seq x y z
N MET A 1 -58.54 -18.37 -2.80
CA MET A 1 -57.43 -18.43 -1.82
C MET A 1 -56.21 -19.19 -2.35
N GLU A 2 -56.37 -20.20 -3.21
CA GLU A 2 -55.23 -20.99 -3.71
C GLU A 2 -54.36 -20.28 -4.75
N ALA A 3 -54.95 -19.53 -5.69
CA ALA A 3 -54.20 -18.77 -6.70
C ALA A 3 -53.25 -17.70 -6.09
N PHE A 4 -53.68 -17.05 -5.01
CA PHE A 4 -52.85 -16.08 -4.28
C PHE A 4 -51.68 -16.74 -3.54
N LYS A 5 -51.88 -17.95 -3.00
CA LYS A 5 -50.79 -18.74 -2.39
C LYS A 5 -49.73 -19.13 -3.42
N LEU A 6 -50.16 -19.55 -4.60
CA LEU A 6 -49.27 -19.98 -5.67
C LEU A 6 -48.46 -18.80 -6.26
N ILE A 7 -49.09 -17.63 -6.38
CA ILE A 7 -48.40 -16.37 -6.76
C ILE A 7 -47.42 -15.93 -5.67
N ALA A 8 -47.79 -16.06 -4.39
CA ALA A 8 -46.92 -15.71 -3.27
C ALA A 8 -45.68 -16.61 -3.18
N ASP A 9 -45.84 -17.93 -3.32
CA ASP A 9 -44.71 -18.89 -3.31
C ASP A 9 -43.77 -18.67 -4.49
N LEU A 10 -44.31 -18.41 -5.69
CA LEU A 10 -43.50 -18.14 -6.87
C LEU A 10 -42.77 -16.80 -6.76
N GLY A 11 -43.45 -15.76 -6.25
CA GLY A 11 -42.87 -14.44 -6.00
C GLY A 11 -41.76 -14.48 -4.94
N PHE A 12 -41.93 -15.26 -3.88
CA PHE A 12 -40.91 -15.44 -2.84
C PHE A 12 -39.66 -16.14 -3.40
N SER A 13 -39.82 -17.19 -4.20
CA SER A 13 -38.71 -17.92 -4.80
C SER A 13 -37.91 -17.04 -5.79
N ILE A 14 -38.59 -16.24 -6.62
CA ILE A 14 -37.94 -15.29 -7.54
C ILE A 14 -37.20 -14.20 -6.77
N ALA A 15 -37.82 -13.62 -5.74
CA ALA A 15 -37.18 -12.61 -4.90
C ALA A 15 -35.96 -13.17 -4.17
N ALA A 16 -36.02 -14.43 -3.69
CA ALA A 16 -34.90 -15.10 -3.04
C ALA A 16 -33.72 -15.32 -3.99
N VAL A 17 -33.97 -15.71 -5.24
CA VAL A 17 -32.90 -15.89 -6.25
C VAL A 17 -32.26 -14.55 -6.61
N ILE A 18 -33.05 -13.50 -6.81
CA ILE A 18 -32.51 -12.15 -7.12
C ILE A 18 -31.71 -11.60 -5.93
N GLY A 19 -32.24 -11.75 -4.71
CA GLY A 19 -31.54 -11.35 -3.48
C GLY A 19 -30.23 -12.11 -3.28
N GLY A 20 -30.24 -13.43 -3.46
CA GLY A 20 -29.05 -14.27 -3.37
C GLY A 20 -28.02 -13.96 -4.45
N GLY A 21 -28.45 -13.75 -5.70
CA GLY A 21 -27.58 -13.34 -6.80
C GLY A 21 -26.89 -12.00 -6.56
N PHE A 22 -27.63 -11.01 -6.07
CA PHE A 22 -27.07 -9.72 -5.69
C PHE A 22 -26.07 -9.83 -4.54
N PHE A 23 -26.40 -10.65 -3.53
CA PHE A 23 -25.55 -10.90 -2.38
C PHE A 23 -24.19 -11.52 -2.77
N ILE A 24 -24.18 -12.50 -3.68
CA ILE A 24 -22.94 -13.13 -4.16
C ILE A 24 -22.02 -12.11 -4.82
N ILE A 25 -22.56 -11.22 -5.66
CA ILE A 25 -21.77 -10.17 -6.32
C ILE A 25 -21.17 -9.20 -5.29
N MET A 26 -21.96 -8.82 -4.27
CA MET A 26 -21.47 -7.97 -3.19
C MET A 26 -20.34 -8.63 -2.40
N LEU A 27 -20.46 -9.93 -2.11
CA LEU A 27 -19.45 -10.70 -1.38
C LEU A 27 -18.14 -10.82 -2.18
N LEU A 28 -18.22 -11.09 -3.49
CA LEU A 28 -17.04 -11.12 -4.36
C LEU A 28 -16.32 -9.78 -4.41
N LYS A 29 -17.07 -8.67 -4.53
CA LYS A 29 -16.51 -7.32 -4.47
C LYS A 29 -15.84 -7.03 -3.13
N TYR A 30 -16.45 -7.47 -2.03
CA TYR A 30 -15.90 -7.28 -0.70
C TYR A 30 -14.56 -8.00 -0.52
N ILE A 31 -14.46 -9.27 -0.93
CA ILE A 31 -13.22 -10.05 -0.86
C ILE A 31 -12.12 -9.41 -1.72
N LEU A 32 -12.44 -9.05 -2.97
CA LEU A 32 -11.47 -8.42 -3.87
C LEU A 32 -10.96 -7.10 -3.29
N ASN A 33 -11.86 -6.25 -2.80
CA ASN A 33 -11.49 -4.97 -2.20
C ASN A 33 -10.63 -5.17 -0.94
N SER A 34 -10.93 -6.18 -0.12
CA SER A 34 -10.15 -6.48 1.09
C SER A 34 -8.70 -6.86 0.76
N VAL A 35 -8.49 -7.71 -0.25
CA VAL A 35 -7.15 -8.10 -0.70
C VAL A 35 -6.41 -6.91 -1.34
N VAL A 36 -7.09 -6.14 -2.19
CA VAL A 36 -6.49 -4.94 -2.82
C VAL A 36 -6.07 -3.92 -1.76
N ASN A 37 -6.90 -3.71 -0.73
CA ASN A 37 -6.58 -2.76 0.33
C ASN A 37 -5.36 -3.22 1.15
N SER A 38 -5.29 -4.52 1.47
CA SER A 38 -4.13 -5.11 2.15
C SER A 38 -2.84 -4.93 1.33
N ALA A 39 -2.91 -5.14 0.02
CA ALA A 39 -1.78 -4.91 -0.89
C ALA A 39 -1.36 -3.43 -0.95
N LYS A 40 -2.32 -2.50 -0.91
CA LYS A 40 -2.03 -1.05 -0.83
C LYS A 40 -1.33 -0.68 0.48
N THR A 41 -1.79 -1.23 1.60
CA THR A 41 -1.13 -1.02 2.91
C THR A 41 0.31 -1.52 2.91
N LEU A 42 0.56 -2.72 2.37
CA LEU A 42 1.91 -3.26 2.22
C LEU A 42 2.80 -2.37 1.35
N ASN A 43 2.29 -1.92 0.20
CA ASN A 43 3.02 -0.98 -0.65
C ASN A 43 3.37 0.32 0.09
N GLY A 44 2.42 0.88 0.85
CA GLY A 44 2.68 2.07 1.67
C GLY A 44 3.78 1.85 2.72
N MET A 45 3.79 0.68 3.37
CA MET A 45 4.85 0.32 4.31
C MET A 45 6.21 0.14 3.63
N ILE A 46 6.25 -0.50 2.45
CA ILE A 46 7.47 -0.66 1.65
C ILE A 46 8.02 0.69 1.21
N SER A 47 7.17 1.60 0.72
CA SER A 47 7.58 2.96 0.35
C SER A 47 8.12 3.75 1.54
N ALA A 48 7.51 3.62 2.72
CA ALA A 48 8.04 4.24 3.94
C ALA A 48 9.41 3.67 4.34
N LEU A 49 9.62 2.36 4.16
CA LEU A 49 10.91 1.73 4.42
C LEU A 49 11.97 2.16 3.39
N ASP A 50 11.61 2.27 2.11
CA ASP A 50 12.51 2.77 1.05
C ASP A 50 13.01 4.19 1.37
N ASN A 51 12.12 5.07 1.82
CA ASN A 51 12.49 6.41 2.28
C ASN A 51 13.44 6.41 3.49
N ARG A 52 13.28 5.45 4.41
CA ARG A 52 14.20 5.27 5.54
C ARG A 52 15.56 4.73 5.08
N VAL A 53 15.60 3.81 4.12
CA VAL A 53 16.85 3.30 3.55
C VAL A 53 17.61 4.40 2.83
N LYS A 54 16.92 5.21 2.02
CA LYS A 54 17.50 6.41 1.39
C LYS A 54 18.03 7.41 2.41
N THR A 55 17.30 7.60 3.51
CA THR A 55 17.75 8.45 4.62
C THR A 55 19.04 7.93 5.25
N MET A 56 19.07 6.63 5.56
CA MET A 56 20.23 5.98 6.15
C MET A 56 21.45 6.03 5.20
N ASN A 57 21.24 5.86 3.90
CA ASN A 57 22.32 5.97 2.91
C ASN A 57 22.98 7.35 2.95
N ASN A 58 22.18 8.43 3.00
CA ASN A 58 22.70 9.79 3.11
C ASN A 58 23.43 10.03 4.45
N GLU A 59 22.89 9.50 5.55
CA GLU A 59 23.55 9.59 6.88
C GLU A 59 24.89 8.86 6.91
N ILE A 60 25.01 7.69 6.29
CA ILE A 60 26.27 6.93 6.19
C ILE A 60 27.30 7.73 5.39
N VAL A 61 26.92 8.33 4.26
CA VAL A 61 27.81 9.15 3.44
C VAL A 61 28.28 10.38 4.22
N ARG A 62 27.37 11.02 4.97
CA ARG A 62 27.70 12.16 5.83
C ARG A 62 28.65 11.76 6.96
N LEU A 63 28.42 10.60 7.59
CA LEU A 63 29.29 10.07 8.64
C LEU A 63 30.70 9.78 8.12
N ASP A 64 30.80 9.17 6.94
CA ASP A 64 32.08 8.88 6.27
C ASP A 64 32.87 10.17 6.02
N ALA A 65 32.23 11.21 5.51
CA ALA A 65 32.86 12.52 5.31
C ALA A 65 33.35 13.15 6.63
N LEU A 66 32.58 13.01 7.71
CA LEU A 66 32.94 13.54 9.03
C LEU A 66 34.13 12.79 9.63
N ILE A 67 34.15 11.47 9.50
CA ILE A 67 35.25 10.60 9.92
C ILE A 67 36.52 10.94 9.13
N CYS A 68 36.43 11.07 7.80
CA CYS A 68 37.53 11.50 6.94
C CYS A 68 38.11 12.85 7.39
N HIS A 69 37.25 13.83 7.70
CA HIS A 69 37.68 15.12 8.24
C HIS A 69 38.42 14.97 9.59
N THR A 70 37.91 14.16 10.52
CA THR A 70 38.56 13.95 11.83
C THR A 70 39.88 13.18 11.74
N LEU A 71 40.00 12.26 10.79
CA LEU A 71 41.21 11.44 10.57
C LEU A 71 42.21 12.10 9.61
N GLY A 72 41.89 13.28 9.05
CA GLY A 72 42.73 13.96 8.05
C GLY A 72 42.85 13.21 6.72
N VAL A 73 41.94 12.26 6.45
CA VAL A 73 41.91 11.47 5.22
C VAL A 73 41.00 12.16 4.21
N LYS A 74 41.38 12.16 2.93
CA LYS A 74 40.56 12.76 1.88
C LYS A 74 39.24 11.97 1.73
N PRO A 75 38.07 12.61 1.88
CA PRO A 75 36.79 11.94 1.70
C PRO A 75 36.59 11.50 0.24
N ASP A 76 35.91 10.37 0.05
CA ASP A 76 35.58 9.86 -1.29
C ASP A 76 34.49 10.72 -1.93
N VAL A 77 34.94 11.74 -2.67
CA VAL A 77 34.09 12.69 -3.40
C VAL A 77 33.21 12.01 -4.45
N ARG A 78 33.58 10.83 -4.97
CA ARG A 78 32.76 10.09 -5.94
C ARG A 78 31.54 9.47 -5.27
N ARG A 79 31.70 8.92 -4.06
CA ARG A 79 30.57 8.43 -3.25
C ARG A 79 29.66 9.55 -2.78
N ILE A 80 30.22 10.72 -2.47
CA ILE A 80 29.43 11.90 -2.06
C ILE A 80 28.62 12.48 -3.23
N SER A 81 29.21 12.57 -4.43
CA SER A 81 28.53 13.08 -5.63
C SER A 81 27.56 12.08 -6.27
N ALA A 82 27.73 10.78 -6.01
CA ALA A 82 26.80 9.73 -6.42
C ALA A 82 25.75 9.39 -5.35
N ALA A 83 25.88 9.91 -4.13
CA ALA A 83 24.84 9.79 -3.12
C ALA A 83 23.63 10.56 -3.61
N ASP A 84 22.56 9.84 -3.94
CA ASP A 84 21.30 10.41 -4.38
C ASP A 84 20.85 11.39 -3.29
N GLY A 85 20.91 12.68 -3.60
CA GLY A 85 20.56 13.73 -2.65
C GLY A 85 19.13 13.44 -2.20
N LYS A 86 18.90 13.40 -0.89
CA LYS A 86 17.53 13.47 -0.39
C LYS A 86 16.86 14.66 -1.09
N GLU A 87 15.88 14.42 -1.95
CA GLU A 87 14.76 15.34 -2.00
C GLU A 87 14.20 15.31 -0.57
N ASP A 88 14.44 16.41 0.15
CA ASP A 88 13.94 16.55 1.50
C ASP A 88 12.41 16.39 1.46
N ALA A 89 11.93 15.23 1.90
CA ALA A 89 10.51 14.95 2.00
C ALA A 89 9.83 15.77 3.10
N ARG A 90 10.55 16.65 3.81
CA ARG A 90 9.94 17.79 4.50
C ARG A 90 9.51 18.81 3.45
N LYS A 91 8.36 18.53 2.84
CA LYS A 91 7.39 19.58 2.57
C LYS A 91 6.94 20.11 3.93
N ASP A 92 7.40 21.30 4.30
CA ASP A 92 6.45 22.30 4.77
C ASP A 92 5.24 22.41 3.80
#